data_AF-A0A845M4Q2-F1
#
_entry.id   AF-A0A845M4Q2-F1
#
_cell.length_a   1.000
_cell.length_b   1.000
_cell.length_c   1.000
_cell.angle_alpha   90.00
_cell.angle_beta   90.00
_cell.angle_gamma   90.00
#
_symmetry.space_group_name_H-M   'P 1'
#
loop_
_entity.id
_entity.type
_entity.pdbx_description
1 polymer ?
#
loop_
_entity_poly.entity_id
_entity_poly.type
_entity_poly.pdbx_seq_one_letter_code
_entity_poly.pdbx_strand_id
1 'polypeptide(L)'
;MALYKGKCPQHERNTQCPRSTFHSPASYHTWLSDIVDSAEEYESEARAEDVNDDLPAALMLNDVEMAEKIFDAMDYSAAYLHVANVYLESFDAWAGEALGETRPAWRTVYFTGGGQRRERYRADSCGFTWAAMESPREYNFETDRLFVNASAAFCKRLFAMSKADDHATLARVIADRFTPCSGFAPFYSADLGAWLAKPLADWDHNELGTLLIACLELCNADEDSLMYDVIEGETGFHALEMGMDFDKLQASINAALVEKLYNVATDDPDEAATIKAEFPEVFARIVARDPDMFEGVSQ
;
A
#
# COMPACT_ATOMS: atom_id res chain seq x y z
N MET A 1 -9.08 5.57 7.73
CA MET A 1 -9.79 4.27 7.59
C MET A 1 -11.30 4.46 7.79
N ALA A 2 -12.15 3.81 6.98
CA ALA A 2 -13.60 3.95 7.00
C ALA A 2 -14.30 2.60 7.28
N LEU A 3 -15.36 2.59 8.10
CA LEU A 3 -16.01 1.38 8.64
C LEU A 3 -17.32 1.02 7.92
N TYR A 4 -17.46 -0.22 7.46
CA TYR A 4 -18.68 -0.82 6.88
C TYR A 4 -19.37 -1.79 7.82
N LYS A 5 -20.69 -1.92 7.65
CA LYS A 5 -21.57 -2.80 8.44
C LYS A 5 -22.35 -3.76 7.53
N GLY A 6 -21.86 -4.98 7.36
CA GLY A 6 -22.60 -6.12 6.77
C GLY A 6 -22.61 -6.20 5.23
N LYS A 7 -22.95 -7.40 4.71
CA LYS A 7 -22.70 -7.89 3.35
C LYS A 7 -22.95 -6.87 2.23
N CYS A 8 -21.87 -6.57 1.50
CA CYS A 8 -21.87 -5.81 0.25
C CYS A 8 -22.77 -6.48 -0.80
N PRO A 9 -23.87 -5.84 -1.26
CA PRO A 9 -24.59 -6.27 -2.43
C PRO A 9 -23.85 -5.73 -3.66
N GLN A 10 -23.26 -6.64 -4.44
CA GLN A 10 -22.91 -6.30 -5.82
C GLN A 10 -24.20 -5.99 -6.57
N HIS A 11 -24.24 -4.80 -7.18
CA HIS A 11 -25.31 -4.23 -8.02
C HIS A 11 -26.32 -3.33 -7.30
N GLU A 12 -26.08 -2.02 -7.38
CA GLU A 12 -26.96 -1.12 -8.13
C GLU A 12 -26.21 0.19 -8.45
N ARG A 13 -26.07 0.45 -9.75
CA ARG A 13 -25.53 1.71 -10.29
C ARG A 13 -26.63 2.78 -10.21
N ASN A 14 -26.21 4.03 -10.02
CA ASN A 14 -27.00 5.28 -10.00
C ASN A 14 -27.67 5.67 -8.68
N THR A 15 -26.90 6.31 -7.80
CA THR A 15 -27.24 7.66 -7.29
C THR A 15 -25.93 8.37 -6.95
N GLN A 16 -25.73 9.58 -7.47
CA GLN A 16 -24.60 10.45 -7.14
C GLN A 16 -24.59 10.73 -5.64
N CYS A 17 -23.60 10.19 -4.93
CA CYS A 17 -23.36 10.45 -3.51
C CYS A 17 -22.21 11.46 -3.39
N PRO A 18 -22.37 12.58 -2.68
CA PRO A 18 -21.30 13.55 -2.49
C PRO A 18 -20.21 12.95 -1.59
N ARG A 19 -19.00 12.86 -2.14
CA ARG A 19 -17.79 12.36 -1.51
C ARG A 19 -17.36 13.31 -0.39
N SER A 20 -16.92 12.77 0.74
CA SER A 20 -16.18 13.55 1.75
C SER A 20 -15.06 12.71 2.36
N THR A 21 -13.87 13.30 2.35
CA THR A 21 -12.54 12.74 2.61
C THR A 21 -12.11 13.04 4.05
N PHE A 22 -11.15 12.26 4.55
CA PHE A 22 -10.31 12.68 5.67
C PHE A 22 -9.03 13.31 5.09
N HIS A 23 -8.63 14.46 5.62
CA HIS A 23 -7.37 15.10 5.28
C HIS A 23 -6.37 14.86 6.41
N SER A 24 -5.31 14.10 6.11
CA SER A 24 -3.98 14.43 6.62
C SER A 24 -3.50 15.67 5.85
N PRO A 25 -2.88 16.67 6.49
CA PRO A 25 -2.52 17.92 5.83
C PRO A 25 -1.49 17.68 4.72
N ALA A 26 -1.95 17.86 3.47
CA ALA A 26 -1.18 18.26 2.30
C ALA A 26 0.24 17.68 2.17
N SER A 27 0.33 16.46 1.68
CA SER A 27 1.37 16.08 0.73
C SER A 27 0.75 15.15 -0.30
N TYR A 28 1.10 15.31 -1.56
CA TYR A 28 0.78 14.41 -2.69
C TYR A 28 1.38 13.00 -2.56
N HIS A 29 1.87 12.71 -1.35
CA HIS A 29 2.62 11.58 -0.89
C HIS A 29 1.77 10.99 0.21
N THR A 30 0.99 9.96 -0.13
CA THR A 30 0.45 9.12 0.93
C THR A 30 1.63 8.30 1.44
N TRP A 31 1.73 8.11 2.74
CA TRP A 31 2.78 7.27 3.27
C TRP A 31 2.78 5.86 2.64
N LEU A 32 1.60 5.34 2.24
CA LEU A 32 1.47 4.07 1.53
C LEU A 32 2.06 4.09 0.11
N SER A 33 1.92 5.20 -0.62
CA SER A 33 2.53 5.37 -1.94
C SER A 33 4.04 5.50 -1.82
N ASP A 34 4.52 6.29 -0.85
CA ASP A 34 5.95 6.51 -0.64
C ASP A 34 6.69 5.20 -0.32
N ILE A 35 6.05 4.24 0.36
CA ILE A 35 6.64 2.92 0.62
C ILE A 35 6.92 2.16 -0.67
N VAL A 36 5.96 2.16 -1.61
CA VAL A 36 6.11 1.45 -2.88
C VAL A 36 7.12 2.18 -3.76
N ASP A 37 7.02 3.51 -3.84
CA ASP A 37 7.91 4.34 -4.64
C ASP A 37 9.37 4.24 -4.13
N SER A 38 9.60 4.31 -2.82
CA SER A 38 10.94 4.17 -2.22
C SER A 38 11.52 2.76 -2.43
N ALA A 39 10.66 1.73 -2.35
CA ALA A 39 11.09 0.37 -2.63
C ALA A 39 11.45 0.21 -4.11
N GLU A 40 10.65 0.77 -5.02
CA GLU A 40 10.91 0.76 -6.47
C GLU A 40 12.24 1.44 -6.80
N GLU A 41 12.49 2.63 -6.25
CA GLU A 41 13.74 3.37 -6.41
C GLU A 41 14.94 2.50 -5.97
N TYR A 42 14.88 1.97 -4.75
CA TYR A 42 15.94 1.09 -4.23
C TYR A 42 16.14 -0.16 -5.11
N GLU A 43 15.05 -0.81 -5.52
CA GLU A 43 15.13 -2.01 -6.36
C GLU A 43 15.69 -1.69 -7.75
N SER A 44 15.39 -0.51 -8.29
CA SER A 44 15.93 -0.06 -9.57
C SER A 44 17.44 0.16 -9.51
N GLU A 45 17.95 0.80 -8.46
CA GLU A 45 19.37 1.01 -8.23
C GLU A 45 20.08 -0.32 -8.01
N ALA A 46 19.59 -1.15 -7.08
CA ALA A 46 20.20 -2.44 -6.74
C ALA A 46 20.26 -3.38 -7.94
N ARG A 47 19.19 -3.45 -8.75
CA ARG A 47 19.19 -4.28 -9.98
C ARG A 47 20.05 -3.71 -11.08
N ALA A 48 20.10 -2.39 -11.23
CA ALA A 48 20.98 -1.77 -12.21
C ALA A 48 22.44 -2.14 -11.87
N GLU A 49 22.83 -2.07 -10.60
CA GLU A 49 24.15 -2.53 -10.14
C GLU A 49 24.37 -4.03 -10.43
N ASP A 50 23.44 -4.90 -10.02
CA ASP A 50 23.55 -6.36 -10.21
C ASP A 50 23.62 -6.77 -11.69
N VAL A 51 22.81 -6.13 -12.55
CA VAL A 51 22.80 -6.41 -13.99
C VAL A 51 24.06 -5.86 -14.67
N ASN A 52 24.59 -4.73 -14.20
CA ASN A 52 25.74 -4.07 -14.81
C ASN A 52 27.11 -4.59 -14.34
N ASP A 53 27.17 -5.40 -13.28
CA ASP A 53 28.42 -5.87 -12.66
C ASP A 53 29.42 -6.50 -13.67
N ASP A 54 28.90 -7.23 -14.66
CA ASP A 54 29.73 -7.87 -15.70
C ASP A 54 29.59 -7.24 -17.10
N LEU A 55 28.81 -6.17 -17.25
CA LEU A 55 28.54 -5.55 -18.55
C LEU A 55 29.59 -4.49 -18.92
N PRO A 56 30.02 -4.43 -20.19
CA PRO A 56 30.77 -3.28 -20.68
C PRO A 56 29.89 -2.02 -20.68
N ALA A 57 30.51 -0.84 -20.52
CA ALA A 57 29.81 0.43 -20.36
C ALA A 57 28.77 0.71 -21.46
N ALA A 58 29.04 0.31 -22.71
CA ALA A 58 28.12 0.48 -23.85
C ALA A 58 26.81 -0.33 -23.72
N LEU A 59 26.79 -1.38 -22.91
CA LEU A 59 25.62 -2.25 -22.70
C LEU A 59 24.93 -2.01 -21.35
N MET A 60 25.49 -1.17 -20.48
CA MET A 60 24.91 -0.91 -19.17
C MET A 60 23.50 -0.30 -19.29
N LEU A 61 22.61 -0.71 -18.39
CA LEU A 61 21.30 -0.09 -18.21
C LEU A 61 21.43 0.95 -17.11
N ASN A 62 21.07 2.20 -17.38
CA ASN A 62 21.03 3.22 -16.33
C ASN A 62 19.75 3.07 -15.46
N ASP A 63 19.71 3.78 -14.34
CA ASP A 63 18.62 3.68 -13.37
C ASP A 63 17.25 4.04 -13.98
N VAL A 64 17.20 4.99 -14.91
CA VAL A 64 15.95 5.37 -15.62
C VAL A 64 15.46 4.23 -16.51
N GLU A 65 16.37 3.60 -17.26
CA GLU A 65 16.03 2.45 -18.09
C GLU A 65 15.55 1.28 -17.23
N MET A 66 16.18 1.03 -16.07
CA MET A 66 15.77 -0.02 -15.15
C MET A 66 14.40 0.28 -14.51
N ALA A 67 14.18 1.51 -14.05
CA ALA A 67 12.90 1.95 -13.48
C ALA A 67 11.75 1.76 -14.46
N GLU A 68 11.92 2.12 -15.74
CA GLU A 68 10.90 1.86 -16.77
C GLU A 68 10.58 0.36 -16.91
N LYS A 69 11.59 -0.51 -16.83
CA LYS A 69 11.39 -1.97 -16.93
C LYS A 69 10.68 -2.53 -15.71
N ILE A 70 10.98 -2.00 -14.52
CA ILE A 70 10.27 -2.34 -13.27
C ILE A 70 8.81 -1.88 -13.36
N PHE A 71 8.58 -0.63 -13.74
CA PHE A 71 7.24 -0.06 -13.92
C PHE A 71 6.38 -0.92 -14.85
N ASP A 72 6.95 -1.34 -16.00
CA ASP A 72 6.25 -2.21 -16.96
C ASP A 72 5.94 -3.59 -16.39
N ALA A 73 6.77 -4.11 -15.48
CA ALA A 73 6.61 -5.43 -14.87
C ALA A 73 5.74 -5.42 -13.59
N MET A 74 5.37 -4.25 -13.08
CA MET A 74 4.67 -4.10 -11.82
C MET A 74 3.15 -4.18 -11.94
N ASP A 75 2.51 -4.99 -11.10
CA ASP A 75 1.10 -4.88 -10.75
C ASP A 75 0.96 -4.01 -9.49
N TYR A 76 0.88 -2.69 -9.70
CA TYR A 76 0.69 -1.72 -8.62
C TYR A 76 -0.61 -1.97 -7.81
N SER A 77 -1.63 -2.57 -8.41
CA SER A 77 -2.85 -2.89 -7.66
C SER A 77 -2.59 -3.98 -6.63
N ALA A 78 -1.80 -5.00 -6.99
CA ALA A 78 -1.38 -6.06 -6.07
C ALA A 78 -0.43 -5.51 -4.99
N ALA A 79 0.55 -4.69 -5.38
CA ALA A 79 1.48 -4.06 -4.44
C ALA A 79 0.74 -3.20 -3.39
N TYR A 80 -0.12 -2.27 -3.82
CA TYR A 80 -0.87 -1.43 -2.89
C TYR A 80 -1.89 -2.22 -2.06
N LEU A 81 -2.49 -3.28 -2.61
CA LEU A 81 -3.34 -4.17 -1.82
C LEU A 81 -2.55 -4.87 -0.71
N HIS A 82 -1.29 -5.25 -0.96
CA HIS A 82 -0.42 -5.81 0.09
C HIS A 82 -0.17 -4.79 1.20
N VAL A 83 0.32 -3.60 0.85
CA VAL A 83 0.57 -2.51 1.83
C VAL A 83 -0.69 -2.20 2.64
N ALA A 84 -1.84 -2.12 1.97
CA ALA A 84 -3.11 -1.83 2.62
C ALA A 84 -3.56 -2.93 3.61
N ASN A 85 -3.26 -4.20 3.32
CA ASN A 85 -3.53 -5.30 4.25
C ASN A 85 -2.58 -5.24 5.45
N VAL A 86 -1.29 -4.98 5.25
CA VAL A 86 -0.33 -4.82 6.36
C VAL A 86 -0.75 -3.67 7.27
N TYR A 87 -1.07 -2.51 6.68
CA TYR A 87 -1.59 -1.37 7.44
C TYR A 87 -2.86 -1.73 8.23
N LEU A 88 -3.81 -2.45 7.61
CA LEU A 88 -5.03 -2.88 8.29
C LEU A 88 -4.72 -3.79 9.48
N GLU A 89 -3.82 -4.76 9.32
CA GLU A 89 -3.43 -5.68 10.39
C GLU A 89 -2.80 -4.93 11.56
N SER A 90 -1.85 -4.02 11.28
CA SER A 90 -1.22 -3.18 12.31
C SER A 90 -2.23 -2.25 12.98
N PHE A 91 -3.09 -1.60 12.21
CA PHE A 91 -4.14 -0.72 12.73
C PHE A 91 -5.15 -1.48 13.60
N ASP A 92 -5.56 -2.70 13.20
CA ASP A 92 -6.51 -3.50 13.96
C ASP A 92 -5.95 -3.90 15.33
N ALA A 93 -4.67 -4.27 15.37
CA ALA A 93 -3.95 -4.61 16.59
C ALA A 93 -3.78 -3.39 17.50
N TRP A 94 -3.21 -2.30 16.96
CA TRP A 94 -2.99 -1.03 17.66
C TRP A 94 -4.29 -0.45 18.23
N ALA A 95 -5.34 -0.34 17.41
CA ALA A 95 -6.64 0.14 17.87
C ALA A 95 -7.26 -0.81 18.89
N GLY A 96 -7.04 -2.11 18.72
CA GLY A 96 -7.43 -3.15 19.67
C GLY A 96 -6.83 -2.91 21.04
N GLU A 97 -5.52 -2.68 21.11
CA GLU A 97 -4.79 -2.40 22.34
C GLU A 97 -5.30 -1.11 23.00
N ALA A 98 -5.34 -0.01 22.22
CA ALA A 98 -5.75 1.30 22.71
C ALA A 98 -7.18 1.29 23.29
N LEU A 99 -8.11 0.57 22.66
CA LEU A 99 -9.50 0.47 23.09
C LEU A 99 -9.75 -0.63 24.12
N GLY A 100 -8.73 -1.43 24.47
CA GLY A 100 -8.86 -2.60 25.36
C GLY A 100 -9.71 -3.72 24.75
N GLU A 101 -9.74 -3.83 23.43
CA GLU A 101 -10.49 -4.81 22.65
C GLU A 101 -9.62 -6.02 22.34
N THR A 102 -10.03 -7.18 22.84
CA THR A 102 -9.32 -8.45 22.59
C THR A 102 -10.20 -9.47 21.92
N ARG A 103 -9.60 -10.25 21.02
CA ARG A 103 -10.26 -11.39 20.36
C ARG A 103 -9.53 -12.70 20.59
N PRO A 104 -10.25 -13.83 20.65
CA PRO A 104 -9.62 -15.15 20.68
C PRO A 104 -8.81 -15.38 19.40
N ALA A 105 -7.53 -15.67 19.57
CA ALA A 105 -6.60 -15.97 18.49
C ALA A 105 -5.84 -17.27 18.77
N TRP A 106 -5.11 -17.75 17.76
CA TRP A 106 -4.29 -18.96 17.84
C TRP A 106 -2.88 -18.65 17.38
N ARG A 107 -1.88 -19.11 18.11
CA ARG A 107 -0.47 -19.03 17.71
C ARG A 107 0.18 -20.40 17.70
N THR A 108 1.16 -20.59 16.83
CA THR A 108 2.04 -21.75 16.86
C THR A 108 3.22 -21.45 17.78
N VAL A 109 3.45 -22.31 18.77
CA VAL A 109 4.56 -22.19 19.71
C VAL A 109 5.53 -23.33 19.44
N TYR A 110 6.81 -22.98 19.27
CA TYR A 110 7.90 -23.92 19.04
C TYR A 110 8.62 -24.21 20.37
N PHE A 111 9.03 -25.47 20.57
CA PHE A 111 9.74 -25.91 21.77
C PHE A 111 11.17 -26.32 21.45
N THR A 112 12.06 -26.13 22.42
CA THR A 112 13.43 -26.63 22.38
C THR A 112 13.38 -28.15 22.15
N GLY A 113 13.85 -28.61 20.98
CA GLY A 113 13.70 -29.99 20.52
C GLY A 113 12.88 -30.16 19.22
N GLY A 114 12.44 -29.07 18.58
CA GLY A 114 11.83 -29.11 17.24
C GLY A 114 10.34 -29.46 17.20
N GLY A 115 9.68 -29.52 18.36
CA GLY A 115 8.22 -29.70 18.44
C GLY A 115 7.46 -28.39 18.24
N GLN A 116 6.23 -28.47 17.72
CA GLN A 116 5.30 -27.35 17.61
C GLN A 116 3.94 -27.69 18.24
N ARG A 117 3.28 -26.72 18.87
CA ARG A 117 1.87 -26.83 19.31
C ARG A 117 1.09 -25.57 18.97
N ARG A 118 -0.22 -25.70 18.75
CA ARG A 118 -1.13 -24.55 18.67
C ARG A 118 -1.64 -24.20 20.06
N GLU A 119 -1.54 -22.93 20.42
CA GLU A 119 -2.02 -22.39 21.69
C GLU A 119 -3.05 -21.29 21.43
N ARG A 120 -4.12 -21.28 22.23
CA ARG A 120 -5.13 -20.23 22.19
C ARG A 120 -4.71 -19.07 23.08
N TYR A 121 -4.78 -17.85 22.56
CA TYR A 121 -4.51 -16.63 23.32
C TYR A 121 -5.56 -15.54 23.02
N ARG A 122 -5.44 -14.40 23.68
CA ARG A 122 -6.20 -13.19 23.36
C ARG A 122 -5.25 -12.22 22.66
N ALA A 123 -5.54 -11.91 21.41
CA ALA A 123 -4.85 -10.86 20.67
C ALA A 123 -5.61 -9.55 20.86
N ASP A 124 -4.88 -8.47 21.03
CA ASP A 124 -5.43 -7.12 20.89
C ASP A 124 -5.85 -6.95 19.43
N SER A 125 -7.14 -6.72 19.23
CA SER A 125 -7.77 -6.72 17.90
C SER A 125 -9.19 -6.18 17.99
N CYS A 126 -9.48 -5.12 17.24
CA CYS A 126 -10.86 -4.71 16.97
C CYS A 126 -11.61 -5.72 16.10
N GLY A 127 -10.84 -6.55 15.38
CA GLY A 127 -11.17 -7.54 14.36
C GLY A 127 -11.98 -6.97 13.21
N PHE A 128 -11.38 -5.93 12.64
CA PHE A 128 -11.66 -5.43 11.30
C PHE A 128 -11.29 -6.48 10.26
N THR A 129 -11.95 -6.41 9.11
CA THR A 129 -11.59 -7.21 7.94
C THR A 129 -11.64 -6.33 6.70
N TRP A 130 -10.78 -6.60 5.73
CA TRP A 130 -10.75 -5.88 4.46
C TRP A 130 -12.14 -5.78 3.82
N ALA A 131 -12.43 -4.64 3.19
CA ALA A 131 -13.61 -4.45 2.36
C ALA A 131 -13.24 -3.92 0.96
N ALA A 132 -12.53 -2.79 0.89
CA ALA A 132 -12.13 -2.16 -0.35
C ALA A 132 -11.05 -1.10 -0.13
N MET A 133 -10.39 -0.71 -1.22
CA MET A 133 -9.61 0.51 -1.32
C MET A 133 -10.15 1.34 -2.48
N GLU A 134 -10.27 2.64 -2.26
CA GLU A 134 -10.61 3.59 -3.33
C GLU A 134 -9.52 4.65 -3.43
N SER A 135 -8.91 4.70 -4.61
CA SER A 135 -7.98 5.75 -4.99
C SER A 135 -8.71 6.90 -5.67
N PRO A 136 -8.40 8.15 -5.34
CA PRO A 136 -8.99 9.30 -6.02
C PRO A 136 -8.53 9.35 -7.48
N ARG A 137 -9.38 9.90 -8.36
CA ARG A 137 -8.99 10.13 -9.77
C ARG A 137 -7.85 11.14 -9.88
N GLU A 138 -7.85 12.14 -8.99
CA GLU A 138 -6.87 13.21 -8.93
C GLU A 138 -6.45 13.38 -7.48
N TYR A 139 -5.15 13.24 -7.20
CA TYR A 139 -4.55 13.38 -5.87
C TYR A 139 -4.42 14.83 -5.38
N ASN A 140 -5.13 15.77 -6.02
CA ASN A 140 -5.04 17.19 -5.70
C ASN A 140 -5.74 17.57 -4.38
N PHE A 141 -6.65 16.72 -3.89
CA PHE A 141 -7.50 17.03 -2.73
C PHE A 141 -7.84 15.82 -1.86
N GLU A 142 -7.43 14.61 -2.25
CA GLU A 142 -7.80 13.38 -1.54
C GLU A 142 -6.64 12.39 -1.60
N THR A 143 -6.60 11.50 -0.61
CA THR A 143 -5.68 10.37 -0.54
C THR A 143 -6.46 9.07 -0.72
N ASP A 144 -5.75 7.95 -0.84
CA ASP A 144 -6.34 6.62 -0.82
C ASP A 144 -7.19 6.39 0.43
N ARG A 145 -8.32 5.70 0.22
CA ARG A 145 -9.28 5.39 1.29
C ARG A 145 -9.35 3.89 1.50
N LEU A 146 -8.96 3.45 2.68
CA LEU A 146 -9.14 2.07 3.13
C LEU A 146 -10.49 1.89 3.81
N PHE A 147 -11.25 0.94 3.31
CA PHE A 147 -12.54 0.54 3.84
C PHE A 147 -12.46 -0.84 4.45
N VAL A 148 -13.02 -0.97 5.65
CA VAL A 148 -12.97 -2.20 6.42
C VAL A 148 -14.34 -2.52 6.98
N ASN A 149 -14.63 -3.79 7.20
CA ASN A 149 -15.84 -4.22 7.89
C ASN A 149 -15.59 -4.23 9.40
N ALA A 150 -16.56 -3.71 10.15
CA ALA A 150 -16.59 -3.82 11.61
C ALA A 150 -17.89 -4.45 12.09
N SER A 151 -17.82 -5.15 13.22
CA SER A 151 -19.02 -5.76 13.77
C SER A 151 -19.96 -4.70 14.35
N ALA A 152 -21.27 -4.88 14.17
CA ALA A 152 -22.26 -3.99 14.80
C ALA A 152 -22.13 -3.95 16.34
N ALA A 153 -21.66 -5.04 16.95
CA ALA A 153 -21.40 -5.11 18.38
C ALA A 153 -20.23 -4.20 18.78
N PHE A 154 -19.17 -4.13 17.97
CA PHE A 154 -18.05 -3.21 18.19
C PHE A 154 -18.50 -1.75 18.10
N CYS A 155 -19.22 -1.35 17.05
CA CYS A 155 -19.71 0.03 16.92
C CYS A 155 -20.62 0.43 18.09
N LYS A 156 -21.44 -0.49 18.61
CA LYS A 156 -22.26 -0.24 19.81
C LYS A 156 -21.42 -0.01 21.06
N ARG A 157 -20.28 -0.70 21.21
CA ARG A 157 -19.34 -0.49 22.33
C ARG A 157 -18.66 0.86 22.23
N LEU A 158 -18.18 1.26 21.05
CA LEU A 158 -17.64 2.61 20.82
C LEU A 158 -18.67 3.69 21.19
N PHE A 159 -19.92 3.51 20.76
CA PHE A 159 -20.97 4.48 21.09
C PHE A 159 -21.28 4.52 22.59
N ALA A 160 -21.20 3.40 23.29
CA ALA A 160 -21.32 3.36 24.74
C ALA A 160 -20.11 3.99 25.46
N MET A 161 -18.91 3.83 24.93
CA MET A 161 -17.69 4.50 25.42
C MET A 161 -17.82 6.01 25.28
N SER A 162 -18.24 6.51 24.12
CA SER A 162 -18.54 7.93 23.93
C SER A 162 -19.72 8.43 24.78
N LYS A 163 -20.60 7.57 25.30
CA LYS A 163 -21.60 8.02 26.28
C LYS A 163 -21.02 8.26 27.66
N ALA A 164 -19.90 7.60 27.99
CA ALA A 164 -19.29 7.68 29.31
C ALA A 164 -18.72 9.08 29.60
N ASP A 165 -18.35 9.84 28.57
CA ASP A 165 -17.94 11.24 28.65
C ASP A 165 -19.04 12.22 28.20
N ASP A 166 -20.30 11.78 28.22
CA ASP A 166 -21.47 12.56 27.75
C ASP A 166 -21.30 13.07 26.30
N HIS A 167 -20.63 12.28 25.46
CA HIS A 167 -20.31 12.61 24.07
C HIS A 167 -19.44 13.86 23.89
N ALA A 168 -18.78 14.38 24.93
CA ALA A 168 -18.01 15.61 24.85
C ALA A 168 -16.86 15.52 23.82
N THR A 169 -16.12 14.41 23.84
CA THR A 169 -15.02 14.17 22.90
C THR A 169 -15.54 13.99 21.47
N LEU A 170 -16.63 13.26 21.30
CA LEU A 170 -17.26 13.08 19.99
C LEU A 170 -17.76 14.42 19.42
N ALA A 171 -18.36 15.28 20.22
CA ALA A 171 -18.79 16.62 19.79
C ALA A 171 -17.62 17.45 19.28
N ARG A 172 -16.50 17.44 20.00
CA ARG A 172 -15.28 18.15 19.58
C ARG A 172 -14.72 17.58 18.28
N VAL A 173 -14.57 16.26 18.16
CA VAL A 173 -14.06 15.63 16.93
C VAL A 173 -14.98 15.87 15.74
N ILE A 174 -16.30 15.89 15.92
CA ILE A 174 -17.26 16.30 14.88
C ILE A 174 -17.02 17.76 14.47
N ALA A 175 -16.89 18.67 15.43
CA ALA A 175 -16.63 20.09 15.15
C ALA A 175 -15.29 20.28 14.41
N ASP A 176 -14.22 19.63 14.86
CA ASP A 176 -12.89 19.72 14.25
C ASP A 176 -12.91 19.22 12.79
N ARG A 177 -13.67 18.16 12.51
CA ARG A 177 -13.74 17.55 11.17
C ARG A 177 -14.72 18.23 10.22
N PHE A 178 -15.79 18.81 10.73
CA PHE A 178 -16.93 19.26 9.91
C PHE A 178 -17.31 20.72 10.14
N THR A 179 -16.44 21.52 10.77
CA THR A 179 -16.61 22.99 10.76
C THR A 179 -16.26 23.54 9.37
N PRO A 180 -17.15 24.30 8.72
CA PRO A 180 -16.84 24.93 7.45
C PRO A 180 -15.63 25.87 7.56
N CYS A 181 -14.76 25.87 6.55
CA CYS A 181 -13.66 26.81 6.43
C CYS A 181 -13.68 27.48 5.05
N SER A 182 -12.86 28.52 4.85
CA SER A 182 -12.88 29.29 3.60
C SER A 182 -12.55 28.39 2.41
N GLY A 183 -13.51 28.21 1.49
CA GLY A 183 -13.37 27.34 0.32
C GLY A 183 -13.80 25.89 0.54
N PHE A 184 -14.26 25.52 1.74
CA PHE A 184 -14.72 24.17 2.05
C PHE A 184 -16.02 24.20 2.88
N ALA A 185 -17.10 23.68 2.29
CA ALA A 185 -18.36 23.47 2.97
C ALA A 185 -18.56 21.95 3.18
N PRO A 186 -18.49 21.46 4.43
CA PRO A 186 -18.65 20.05 4.72
C PRO A 186 -20.08 19.59 4.45
N PHE A 187 -20.20 18.35 3.98
CA PHE A 187 -21.50 17.71 3.74
C PHE A 187 -22.22 17.34 5.05
N TYR A 188 -21.46 17.07 6.11
CA TYR A 188 -21.99 16.69 7.43
C TYR A 188 -22.15 17.91 8.34
N SER A 189 -23.11 17.84 9.25
CA SER A 189 -23.29 18.85 10.30
C SER A 189 -22.14 18.81 11.31
N ALA A 190 -21.66 19.98 11.74
CA ALA A 190 -20.75 20.11 12.88
C ALA A 190 -21.44 19.99 14.24
N ASP A 191 -22.78 19.91 14.28
CA ASP A 191 -23.56 19.80 15.50
C ASP A 191 -23.81 18.34 15.90
N LEU A 192 -23.40 17.96 17.12
CA LEU A 192 -23.63 16.63 17.69
C LEU A 192 -25.12 16.29 17.74
N GLY A 193 -26.00 17.26 18.00
CA GLY A 193 -27.45 17.04 18.07
C GLY A 193 -28.01 16.43 16.78
N ALA A 194 -27.56 16.92 15.62
CA ALA A 194 -27.93 16.39 14.30
C ALA A 194 -27.53 14.92 14.13
N TRP A 195 -26.38 14.52 14.68
CA TRP A 195 -25.88 13.15 14.61
C TRP A 195 -26.66 12.21 15.54
N LEU A 196 -26.93 12.65 16.77
CA LEU A 196 -27.68 11.87 17.76
C LEU A 196 -29.17 11.73 17.44
N ALA A 197 -29.73 12.63 16.63
CA ALA A 197 -31.08 12.51 16.09
C ALA A 197 -31.22 11.30 15.14
N LYS A 198 -30.11 10.85 14.54
CA LYS A 198 -30.04 9.69 13.66
C LYS A 198 -29.72 8.42 14.47
N PRO A 199 -30.49 7.32 14.33
CA PRO A 199 -30.15 6.07 14.98
C PRO A 199 -28.75 5.58 14.56
N LEU A 200 -27.94 5.10 15.52
CA LEU A 200 -26.61 4.52 15.24
C LEU A 200 -26.64 3.43 14.17
N ALA A 201 -27.77 2.75 13.99
CA ALA A 201 -27.92 1.72 12.98
C ALA A 201 -27.78 2.24 11.55
N ASP A 202 -28.10 3.52 11.34
CA ASP A 202 -28.17 4.20 10.05
C ASP A 202 -26.89 5.03 9.80
N TRP A 203 -25.98 5.09 10.77
CA TRP A 203 -24.71 5.81 10.63
C TRP A 203 -23.88 5.22 9.50
N ASP A 204 -23.36 6.07 8.64
CA ASP A 204 -22.50 5.68 7.52
C ASP A 204 -21.03 5.53 7.95
N HIS A 205 -20.15 5.26 6.99
CA HIS A 205 -18.73 5.02 7.26
C HIS A 205 -17.97 6.25 7.77
N ASN A 206 -18.39 7.47 7.40
CA ASN A 206 -17.78 8.70 7.90
C ASN A 206 -18.23 8.98 9.34
N GLU A 207 -19.50 8.74 9.62
CA GLU A 207 -20.04 8.90 10.97
C GLU A 207 -19.42 7.87 11.94
N LEU A 208 -19.33 6.61 11.51
CA LEU A 208 -18.68 5.54 12.29
C LEU A 208 -17.17 5.75 12.43
N GLY A 209 -16.49 6.22 11.38
CA GLY A 209 -15.07 6.57 11.46
C GLY A 209 -14.82 7.73 12.42
N THR A 210 -15.72 8.71 12.48
CA THR A 210 -15.65 9.82 13.44
C THR A 210 -15.82 9.33 14.88
N LEU A 211 -16.74 8.41 15.12
CA LEU A 211 -16.90 7.75 16.41
C LEU A 211 -15.64 6.99 16.83
N LEU A 212 -15.00 6.26 15.91
CA LEU A 212 -13.74 5.55 16.20
C LEU A 212 -12.63 6.51 16.62
N ILE A 213 -12.42 7.62 15.89
CA ILE A 213 -11.41 8.63 16.24
C ILE A 213 -11.67 9.20 17.64
N ALA A 214 -12.92 9.57 17.94
CA ALA A 214 -13.27 10.08 19.26
C ALA A 214 -12.98 9.09 20.39
N CYS A 215 -13.24 7.79 20.16
CA CYS A 215 -12.92 6.75 21.14
C CYS A 215 -11.42 6.51 21.31
N LEU A 216 -10.64 6.56 20.23
CA LEU A 216 -9.17 6.46 20.31
C LEU A 216 -8.58 7.64 21.10
N GLU A 217 -9.10 8.85 20.87
CA GLU A 217 -8.66 10.02 21.62
C GLU A 217 -9.05 9.96 23.10
N LEU A 218 -10.24 9.46 23.43
CA LEU A 218 -10.67 9.19 24.81
C LEU A 218 -9.71 8.25 25.55
N CYS A 219 -9.11 7.30 24.82
CA CYS A 219 -8.15 6.34 25.34
C CYS A 219 -6.71 6.89 25.35
N ASN A 220 -6.47 8.13 24.88
CA ASN A 220 -5.15 8.70 24.65
C ASN A 220 -4.28 7.79 23.75
N ALA A 221 -4.88 7.24 22.70
CA ALA A 221 -4.15 6.45 21.72
C ALA A 221 -3.06 7.32 21.07
N ASP A 222 -1.83 6.81 21.08
CA ASP A 222 -0.68 7.45 20.46
C ASP A 222 -0.59 6.99 19.00
N GLU A 223 -0.87 7.87 18.05
CA GLU A 223 -0.81 7.55 16.62
C GLU A 223 0.63 7.35 16.14
N ASP A 224 1.61 7.96 16.81
CA ASP A 224 3.01 7.83 16.42
C ASP A 224 3.49 6.38 16.56
N SER A 225 2.98 5.63 17.54
CA SER A 225 3.33 4.21 17.74
C SER A 225 2.82 3.30 16.62
N LEU A 226 1.67 3.60 16.03
CA LEU A 226 1.14 2.86 14.88
C LEU A 226 2.13 2.92 13.71
N MET A 227 2.67 4.11 13.45
CA MET A 227 3.55 4.33 12.30
C MET A 227 4.84 3.52 12.40
N TYR A 228 5.43 3.40 13.60
CA TYR A 228 6.61 2.54 13.79
C TYR A 228 6.33 1.09 13.43
N ASP A 229 5.19 0.54 13.85
CA ASP A 229 4.83 -0.86 13.58
C ASP A 229 4.59 -1.14 12.09
N VAL A 230 4.12 -0.15 11.31
CA VAL A 230 3.93 -0.34 9.87
C VAL A 230 5.21 -0.05 9.06
N ILE A 231 6.10 0.84 9.53
CA ILE A 231 7.36 1.21 8.85
C ILE A 231 8.47 0.18 9.05
N GLU A 232 8.61 -0.41 10.25
CA GLU A 232 9.70 -1.34 10.53
C GLU A 232 9.53 -2.72 9.85
N GLY A 233 8.37 -2.99 9.28
CA GLY A 233 8.17 -4.16 8.42
C GLY A 233 8.88 -3.97 7.08
N GLU A 234 9.42 -5.04 6.50
CA GLU A 234 9.89 -5.11 5.10
C GLU A 234 8.74 -4.93 4.09
N THR A 235 7.74 -4.11 4.41
CA THR A 235 6.46 -3.93 3.73
C THR A 235 6.65 -3.39 2.32
N GLY A 236 7.63 -2.50 2.10
CA GLY A 236 7.97 -2.01 0.76
C GLY A 236 8.49 -3.13 -0.15
N PHE A 237 9.51 -3.85 0.30
CA PHE A 237 10.09 -4.97 -0.45
C PHE A 237 9.07 -6.09 -0.70
N HIS A 238 8.31 -6.49 0.32
CA HIS A 238 7.26 -7.48 0.13
C HIS A 238 6.15 -6.98 -0.79
N ALA A 239 5.80 -5.69 -0.77
CA ALA A 239 4.83 -5.13 -1.73
C ALA A 239 5.33 -5.25 -3.16
N LEU A 240 6.62 -4.97 -3.41
CA LEU A 240 7.24 -5.21 -4.71
C LEU A 240 7.17 -6.70 -5.07
N GLU A 241 7.62 -7.60 -4.20
CA GLU A 241 7.60 -9.04 -4.48
C GLU A 241 6.21 -9.56 -4.83
N MET A 242 5.17 -9.04 -4.16
CA MET A 242 3.79 -9.41 -4.40
C MET A 242 3.21 -8.82 -5.69
N GLY A 243 3.71 -7.67 -6.14
CA GLY A 243 3.26 -6.99 -7.36
C GLY A 243 4.11 -7.28 -8.61
N MET A 244 5.35 -7.69 -8.45
CA MET A 244 6.33 -7.79 -9.52
C MET A 244 6.21 -9.11 -10.30
N ASP A 245 6.05 -9.00 -11.62
CA ASP A 245 6.28 -10.13 -12.53
C ASP A 245 7.77 -10.23 -12.87
N PHE A 246 8.52 -10.98 -12.05
CA PHE A 246 9.96 -11.15 -12.21
C PHE A 246 10.36 -11.77 -13.55
N ASP A 247 9.53 -12.65 -14.13
CA ASP A 247 9.79 -13.25 -15.44
C ASP A 247 9.65 -12.21 -16.54
N LYS A 248 8.60 -11.38 -16.49
CA LYS A 248 8.41 -10.26 -17.42
C LYS A 248 9.52 -9.22 -17.29
N LEU A 249 9.94 -8.90 -16.06
CA LEU A 249 11.06 -7.99 -15.81
C LEU A 249 12.37 -8.54 -16.40
N GLN A 250 12.67 -9.82 -16.13
CA GLN A 250 13.87 -10.44 -16.69
C GLN A 250 13.84 -10.48 -18.22
N ALA A 251 12.67 -10.74 -18.81
CA ALA A 251 12.49 -10.71 -20.26
C ALA A 251 12.68 -9.30 -20.84
N SER A 252 12.19 -8.26 -20.18
CA SER A 252 12.33 -6.87 -20.64
C SER A 252 13.78 -6.37 -20.55
N ILE A 253 14.49 -6.73 -19.46
CA ILE A 253 15.94 -6.49 -19.32
C ILE A 253 16.70 -7.20 -20.44
N ASN A 254 16.36 -8.47 -20.71
CA ASN A 254 17.02 -9.25 -21.76
C ASN A 254 16.84 -8.62 -23.14
N ALA A 255 15.62 -8.15 -23.45
CA ALA A 255 15.32 -7.47 -24.71
C ALA A 255 16.10 -6.15 -24.84
N ALA A 256 16.17 -5.34 -23.78
CA ALA A 256 16.93 -4.09 -23.78
C ALA A 256 18.43 -4.33 -24.04
N LEU A 257 19.02 -5.38 -23.45
CA LEU A 257 20.42 -5.73 -23.66
C LEU A 257 20.69 -6.22 -25.10
N VAL A 258 19.76 -6.98 -25.69
CA VAL A 258 19.82 -7.41 -27.09
C VAL A 258 19.78 -6.20 -28.02
N GLU A 259 18.84 -5.28 -27.80
CA GLU A 259 18.69 -4.07 -28.60
C GLU A 259 19.94 -3.17 -28.51
N LYS A 260 20.49 -2.98 -27.31
CA LYS A 260 21.73 -2.21 -27.13
C LYS A 260 22.90 -2.83 -27.88
N LEU A 261 23.11 -4.14 -27.76
CA LEU A 261 24.20 -4.81 -28.47
C LEU A 261 24.01 -4.72 -30.00
N TYR A 262 22.79 -4.85 -30.49
CA TYR A 262 22.47 -4.68 -31.91
C TYR A 262 22.79 -3.27 -32.40
N ASN A 263 22.41 -2.25 -31.62
CA ASN A 263 22.70 -0.85 -31.95
C ASN A 263 24.21 -0.59 -31.97
N VAL A 264 24.96 -1.06 -30.97
CA VAL A 264 26.43 -0.96 -30.96
C VAL A 264 27.02 -1.65 -32.19
N ALA A 265 26.59 -2.87 -32.50
CA ALA A 265 27.12 -3.61 -33.64
C ALA A 265 26.77 -3.00 -35.01
N THR A 266 25.68 -2.23 -35.09
CA THR A 266 25.26 -1.53 -36.31
C THR A 266 25.96 -0.17 -36.45
N ASP A 267 26.05 0.58 -35.36
CA ASP A 267 26.52 1.97 -35.35
C ASP A 267 28.06 2.07 -35.17
N ASP A 268 28.66 1.17 -34.39
CA ASP A 268 30.10 1.06 -34.13
C ASP A 268 30.58 -0.41 -34.11
N PRO A 269 30.84 -1.00 -35.29
CA PRO A 269 31.31 -2.38 -35.39
C PRO A 269 32.65 -2.65 -34.68
N ASP A 270 33.51 -1.64 -34.56
CA ASP A 270 34.82 -1.76 -33.90
C ASP A 270 34.64 -1.89 -32.37
N GLU A 271 33.71 -1.13 -31.79
CA GLU A 271 33.31 -1.29 -30.38
C GLU A 271 32.66 -2.66 -30.13
N ALA A 272 31.76 -3.12 -31.00
CA ALA A 272 31.16 -4.45 -30.90
C ALA A 272 32.22 -5.57 -30.98
N ALA A 273 33.20 -5.45 -31.87
CA ALA A 273 34.33 -6.39 -31.96
C ALA A 273 35.17 -6.39 -30.68
N THR A 274 35.37 -5.21 -30.06
CA THR A 274 36.07 -5.06 -28.79
C THR A 274 35.30 -5.76 -27.66
N ILE A 275 34.00 -5.53 -27.55
CA ILE A 275 33.12 -6.21 -26.57
C ILE A 275 33.19 -7.73 -26.75
N LYS A 276 33.11 -8.23 -27.99
CA LYS A 276 33.20 -9.66 -28.28
C LYS A 276 34.55 -10.27 -27.87
N ALA A 277 35.64 -9.51 -28.00
CA ALA A 277 36.98 -9.99 -27.66
C ALA A 277 37.27 -9.94 -26.15
N GLU A 278 36.87 -8.87 -25.48
CA GLU A 278 37.14 -8.64 -24.05
C GLU A 278 36.10 -9.30 -23.14
N PHE A 279 34.84 -9.42 -23.59
CA PHE A 279 33.71 -9.96 -22.83
C PHE A 279 32.97 -11.08 -23.62
N PRO A 280 33.66 -12.15 -24.05
CA PRO A 280 33.10 -13.16 -24.96
C PRO A 280 31.89 -13.90 -24.39
N GLU A 281 31.88 -14.18 -23.08
CA GLU A 281 30.77 -14.86 -22.41
C GLU A 281 29.50 -13.98 -22.35
N VAL A 282 29.66 -12.68 -22.05
CA VAL A 282 28.57 -11.71 -22.03
C VAL A 282 27.98 -11.54 -23.42
N PHE A 283 28.84 -11.35 -24.43
CA PHE A 283 28.43 -11.24 -25.82
C PHE A 283 27.64 -12.48 -26.27
N ALA A 284 28.18 -13.68 -26.02
CA ALA A 284 27.51 -14.94 -26.37
C ALA A 284 26.17 -15.11 -25.65
N ARG A 285 26.10 -14.77 -24.36
CA ARG A 285 24.87 -14.81 -23.55
C ARG A 285 23.79 -13.89 -24.10
N ILE A 286 24.13 -12.68 -24.54
CA ILE A 286 23.17 -11.72 -25.09
C ILE A 286 22.68 -12.19 -26.47
N VAL A 287 23.58 -12.58 -27.37
CA VAL A 287 23.20 -13.09 -28.71
C VAL A 287 22.33 -14.34 -28.61
N ALA A 288 22.58 -15.22 -27.64
CA ALA A 288 21.78 -16.43 -27.44
C ALA A 288 20.30 -16.15 -27.06
N ARG A 289 19.96 -14.94 -26.62
CA ARG A 289 18.57 -14.56 -26.27
C ARG A 289 17.72 -14.26 -27.50
N ASP A 290 18.33 -13.73 -28.55
CA ASP A 290 17.67 -13.48 -29.84
C ASP A 290 18.71 -13.57 -30.98
N PRO A 291 19.05 -14.79 -31.44
CA PRO A 291 20.07 -14.97 -32.47
C PRO A 291 19.65 -14.40 -33.82
N ASP A 292 18.34 -14.34 -34.11
CA ASP A 292 17.79 -13.88 -35.38
C ASP A 292 18.06 -12.38 -35.57
N MET A 293 18.06 -11.59 -34.49
CA MET A 293 18.36 -10.15 -34.53
C MET A 293 19.80 -9.85 -34.97
N PHE A 294 20.74 -10.80 -34.82
CA PHE A 294 22.15 -10.62 -35.19
C PHE A 294 22.53 -11.24 -36.55
N GLU A 295 21.55 -11.77 -37.29
CA GLU A 295 21.77 -12.23 -38.66
C GLU A 295 22.14 -11.06 -39.58
N GLY A 296 23.35 -11.08 -40.14
CA GLY A 296 23.84 -10.05 -41.07
C GLY A 296 24.67 -8.93 -40.43
N VAL A 297 24.69 -8.82 -39.10
CA VAL A 297 25.58 -7.90 -38.36
C VAL A 297 26.91 -8.57 -37.98
N SER A 298 26.95 -9.91 -38.03
CA SER A 298 28.07 -10.73 -37.54
C SER A 298 29.18 -11.05 -38.58
N GLN A 299 29.29 -10.30 -39.68
CA GLN A 299 30.36 -10.47 -40.70
C GLN A 299 31.47 -9.43 -40.59
#